data_AF-A0A484I844-F1
#
_entry.id   AF-A0A484I844-F1
#
_cell.length_a   1.000
_cell.length_b   1.000
_cell.length_c   1.000
_cell.angle_alpha   90.00
_cell.angle_beta   90.00
_cell.angle_gamma   90.00
#
_symmetry.space_group_name_H-M   'P 1'
#
loop_
_entity.id
_entity.type
_entity.pdbx_description
1 polymer ?
#
loop_
_entity_poly.entity_id
_entity_poly.type
_entity_poly.pdbx_seq_one_letter_code
_entity_poly.pdbx_strand_id
1 'polypeptide(L)'
;MSNETRYNKTLKYLILSIVSSILIIDLTILSIPDAHLQHSVAIVSLNIAAIMATALGIIAVSRHGLGGNHGKSYLFVTVGIALWFLADLGILYAYFVLKVDEFKQISLLDVFWLLGYVFLVLHLVSIIKTIRIRNHTITLTILSGVVIGFVILNIVNLLPDFDLPTSNDLHHFLTKEYEFQDVVITILYPILDLSLIVPSITILLNIYKDYQHAIPWMLASISLLVNAIADNGYTIQFIDGKASAMPWDLFYIADFIIMSGALFWYNKYHISDHILARNEKK
;
A
#
# COMPACT_ATOMS: atom_id res chain seq x y z
N MET A 1 16.44 -25.22 17.19
CA MET A 1 17.22 -24.10 17.74
C MET A 1 18.16 -23.42 16.72
N SER A 2 18.88 -24.13 15.84
CA SER A 2 19.80 -23.48 14.87
C SER A 2 19.11 -22.62 13.81
N ASN A 3 17.94 -23.05 13.29
CA ASN A 3 17.19 -22.30 12.27
C ASN A 3 16.55 -21.02 12.82
N GLU A 4 16.03 -21.03 14.04
CA GLU A 4 15.39 -19.85 14.66
C GLU A 4 16.37 -18.70 14.88
N THR A 5 17.59 -19.01 15.37
CA THR A 5 18.66 -18.01 15.49
C THR A 5 19.04 -17.41 14.13
N ARG A 6 19.06 -18.23 13.06
CA ARG A 6 19.33 -17.78 11.69
C ARG A 6 18.20 -16.90 11.14
N TYR A 7 16.93 -17.26 11.36
CA TYR A 7 15.78 -16.44 11.00
C TYR A 7 15.82 -15.09 11.69
N ASN A 8 16.02 -15.08 13.02
CA ASN A 8 16.12 -13.85 13.79
C ASN A 8 17.24 -12.92 13.33
N LYS A 9 18.43 -13.47 13.05
CA LYS A 9 19.55 -12.68 12.54
C LYS A 9 19.24 -12.09 11.16
N THR A 10 18.65 -12.87 10.26
CA THR A 10 18.29 -12.37 8.93
C THR A 10 17.17 -11.34 8.99
N LEU A 11 16.16 -11.56 9.83
CA LEU A 11 15.06 -10.62 10.01
C LEU A 11 15.57 -9.26 10.49
N LYS A 12 16.49 -9.26 11.47
CA LYS A 12 17.15 -8.03 11.94
C LYS A 12 17.84 -7.28 10.81
N TYR A 13 18.61 -7.97 9.96
CA TYR A 13 19.28 -7.33 8.83
C TYR A 13 18.30 -6.87 7.76
N LEU A 14 17.23 -7.62 7.51
CA LEU A 14 16.18 -7.23 6.57
C LEU A 14 15.49 -5.94 7.03
N ILE A 15 15.05 -5.88 8.29
CA ILE A 15 14.43 -4.69 8.87
C ILE A 15 15.40 -3.50 8.84
N LEU A 16 16.66 -3.71 9.22
CA LEU A 16 17.68 -2.66 9.17
C LEU A 16 17.90 -2.15 7.74
N SER A 17 17.87 -3.03 6.74
CA SER A 17 17.99 -2.66 5.33
C SER A 17 16.78 -1.86 4.87
N ILE A 18 15.56 -2.31 5.18
CA ILE A 18 14.31 -1.61 4.82
C ILE A 18 14.31 -0.19 5.41
N VAL A 19 14.54 -0.07 6.72
CA VAL A 19 14.52 1.22 7.42
C VAL A 19 15.64 2.13 6.90
N SER A 20 16.86 1.62 6.73
CA SER A 20 17.96 2.42 6.18
C SER A 20 17.67 2.89 4.75
N SER A 21 17.09 2.04 3.90
CA SER A 21 16.73 2.41 2.53
C SER A 21 15.70 3.53 2.49
N ILE A 22 14.61 3.41 3.27
CA ILE A 22 13.58 4.45 3.40
C ILE A 22 14.20 5.76 3.87
N LEU A 23 14.95 5.73 4.99
CA LEU A 23 15.58 6.93 5.54
C LEU A 23 16.55 7.60 4.56
N ILE A 24 17.39 6.83 3.87
CA ILE A 24 18.34 7.38 2.90
C ILE A 24 17.60 8.07 1.75
N ILE A 25 16.57 7.44 1.19
CA ILE A 25 15.80 8.00 0.07
C ILE A 25 15.04 9.24 0.52
N ASP A 26 14.28 9.16 1.61
CA ASP A 26 13.48 10.26 2.13
C ASP A 26 14.35 11.47 2.48
N LEU A 27 15.46 11.27 3.21
CA LEU A 27 16.37 12.35 3.56
C LEU A 27 17.02 12.96 2.32
N THR A 28 17.35 12.16 1.31
CA THR A 28 17.89 12.66 0.05
C THR A 28 16.88 13.55 -0.65
N ILE A 29 15.62 13.10 -0.78
CA ILE A 29 14.57 13.87 -1.45
C ILE A 29 14.22 15.15 -0.67
N LEU A 30 14.11 15.07 0.66
CA LEU A 30 13.83 16.22 1.53
C LEU A 30 14.96 17.26 1.53
N SER A 31 16.19 16.85 1.21
CA SER A 31 17.34 17.76 1.11
C SER A 31 17.39 18.54 -0.21
N ILE A 32 16.53 18.23 -1.19
CA ILE A 32 16.48 18.93 -2.47
C ILE A 32 15.65 20.22 -2.30
N PRO A 33 16.25 21.42 -2.51
CA PRO A 33 15.55 22.68 -2.30
C PRO A 33 14.61 23.04 -3.46
N ASP A 34 14.88 22.55 -4.67
CA ASP A 34 14.06 22.81 -5.84
C ASP A 34 12.87 21.85 -5.89
N ALA A 35 11.65 22.36 -5.80
CA ALA A 35 10.43 21.55 -5.70
C ALA A 35 10.19 20.68 -6.95
N HIS A 36 10.55 21.17 -8.14
CA HIS A 36 10.40 20.41 -9.38
C HIS A 36 11.38 19.23 -9.40
N LEU A 37 12.66 19.47 -9.11
CA LEU A 37 13.67 18.41 -9.01
C LEU A 37 13.36 17.44 -7.87
N GLN A 38 12.85 17.93 -6.74
CA GLN A 38 12.40 17.10 -5.62
C GLN A 38 11.34 16.11 -6.06
N HIS A 39 10.28 16.59 -6.71
CA HIS A 39 9.21 15.75 -7.22
C HIS A 39 9.70 14.80 -8.33
N SER A 40 10.56 15.28 -9.24
CA SER A 40 11.20 14.45 -10.27
C SER A 40 11.94 13.24 -9.66
N VAL A 41 12.73 13.48 -8.62
CA VAL A 41 13.49 12.42 -7.93
C VAL A 41 12.55 11.48 -7.17
N ALA A 42 11.47 12.00 -6.59
CA ALA A 42 10.45 11.19 -5.92
C ALA A 42 9.76 10.22 -6.90
N ILE A 43 9.28 10.70 -8.05
CA ILE A 43 8.65 9.86 -9.10
C ILE A 43 9.59 8.75 -9.58
N VAL A 44 10.86 9.07 -9.82
CA VAL A 44 11.86 8.08 -10.24
C VAL A 44 12.10 7.05 -9.14
N SER A 45 12.25 7.50 -7.88
CA SER A 45 12.47 6.62 -6.73
C SER A 45 11.28 5.69 -6.50
N LEU A 46 10.05 6.21 -6.64
CA LEU A 46 8.81 5.44 -6.57
C LEU A 46 8.80 4.31 -7.60
N ASN A 47 9.06 4.64 -8.87
CA ASN A 47 9.09 3.65 -9.94
C ASN A 47 10.19 2.59 -9.77
N ILE A 48 11.36 2.97 -9.25
CA ILE A 48 12.44 2.02 -8.93
C ILE A 48 12.02 1.07 -7.80
N ALA A 49 11.39 1.57 -6.75
CA ALA A 49 10.89 0.73 -5.66
C ALA A 49 9.78 -0.21 -6.17
N ALA A 50 8.85 0.31 -6.97
CA ALA A 50 7.72 -0.43 -7.53
C ALA A 50 8.16 -1.55 -8.48
N ILE A 51 9.12 -1.29 -9.39
CA ILE A 51 9.65 -2.33 -10.28
C ILE A 51 10.41 -3.41 -9.50
N MET A 52 11.13 -3.05 -8.42
CA MET A 52 11.79 -4.03 -7.56
C MET A 52 10.78 -4.95 -6.87
N ALA A 53 9.72 -4.39 -6.28
CA ALA A 53 8.65 -5.16 -5.66
C ALA A 53 7.99 -6.09 -6.68
N THR A 54 7.65 -5.56 -7.85
CA THR A 54 7.03 -6.31 -8.95
C THR A 54 7.92 -7.46 -9.42
N ALA A 55 9.22 -7.21 -9.64
CA ALA A 55 10.17 -8.25 -10.04
C ALA A 55 10.28 -9.37 -9.01
N LEU A 56 10.35 -9.03 -7.72
CA LEU A 56 10.38 -10.03 -6.64
C LEU A 56 9.07 -10.83 -6.56
N GLY A 57 7.93 -10.20 -6.84
CA GLY A 57 6.63 -10.84 -6.95
C GLY A 57 6.58 -11.83 -8.10
N ILE A 58 7.03 -11.42 -9.30
CA ILE A 58 7.11 -12.30 -10.47
C ILE A 58 8.01 -13.50 -10.18
N ILE A 59 9.16 -13.31 -9.55
CA ILE A 59 10.06 -14.40 -9.14
C ILE A 59 9.35 -15.33 -8.13
N ALA A 60 8.61 -14.78 -7.17
CA ALA A 60 7.86 -15.56 -6.18
C ALA A 60 6.81 -16.46 -6.84
N VAL A 61 5.98 -15.90 -7.72
CA VAL A 61 4.94 -16.64 -8.45
C VAL A 61 5.56 -17.68 -9.36
N SER A 62 6.62 -17.33 -10.09
CA SER A 62 7.29 -18.23 -11.04
C SER A 62 7.91 -19.44 -10.35
N ARG A 63 8.50 -19.27 -9.16
CA ARG A 63 9.14 -20.36 -8.42
C ARG A 63 8.18 -21.19 -7.57
N HIS A 64 7.15 -20.57 -6.99
CA HIS A 64 6.20 -21.29 -6.12
C HIS A 64 5.08 -21.98 -6.92
N GLY A 65 4.70 -21.40 -8.07
CA GLY A 65 3.54 -21.82 -8.85
C GLY A 65 2.21 -21.40 -8.22
N LEU A 66 1.12 -21.78 -8.86
CA LEU A 66 -0.25 -21.36 -8.51
C LEU A 66 -1.00 -22.36 -7.60
N GLY A 67 -0.27 -23.29 -6.98
CA GLY A 67 -0.84 -24.35 -6.14
C GLY A 67 -1.26 -23.82 -4.76
N GLY A 68 -2.45 -24.25 -4.31
CA GLY A 68 -2.96 -23.94 -2.97
C GLY A 68 -3.34 -22.47 -2.74
N ASN A 69 -3.80 -22.16 -1.54
CA ASN A 69 -4.26 -20.81 -1.19
C ASN A 69 -3.10 -19.80 -1.09
N HIS A 70 -1.91 -20.25 -0.68
CA HIS A 70 -0.74 -19.37 -0.61
C HIS A 70 -0.23 -18.95 -2.00
N GLY A 71 -0.10 -19.89 -2.95
CA GLY A 71 0.31 -19.54 -4.32
C GLY A 71 -0.65 -18.56 -4.99
N LYS A 72 -1.96 -18.73 -4.81
CA LYS A 72 -2.98 -17.78 -5.28
C LYS A 72 -2.86 -16.42 -4.61
N SER A 73 -2.66 -16.39 -3.29
CA SER A 73 -2.45 -15.15 -2.54
C SER A 73 -1.25 -14.36 -3.06
N TYR A 74 -0.12 -15.02 -3.35
CA TYR A 74 1.06 -14.34 -3.90
C TYR A 74 0.92 -13.98 -5.39
N LEU A 75 0.09 -14.69 -6.15
CA LEU A 75 -0.32 -14.21 -7.47
C LEU A 75 -1.11 -12.91 -7.35
N PHE A 76 -2.08 -12.84 -6.44
CA PHE A 76 -2.87 -11.63 -6.23
C PHE A 76 -2.01 -10.44 -5.84
N VAL A 77 -1.10 -10.57 -4.87
CA VAL A 77 -0.22 -9.43 -4.52
C VAL A 77 0.67 -9.02 -5.69
N THR A 78 1.18 -9.98 -6.47
CA THR A 78 2.04 -9.70 -7.63
C THR A 78 1.29 -8.97 -8.74
N VAL A 79 0.05 -9.38 -9.03
CA VAL A 79 -0.79 -8.66 -10.00
C VAL A 79 -1.15 -7.27 -9.49
N GLY A 80 -1.52 -7.16 -8.21
CA GLY A 80 -1.84 -5.88 -7.58
C GLY A 80 -0.71 -4.86 -7.67
N ILE A 81 0.50 -5.24 -7.23
CA ILE A 81 1.67 -4.34 -7.30
C ILE A 81 2.12 -4.05 -8.74
N ALA A 82 1.94 -5.00 -9.67
CA ALA A 82 2.26 -4.77 -11.07
C ALA A 82 1.31 -3.75 -11.70
N LEU A 83 0.02 -3.78 -11.34
CA LEU A 83 -0.95 -2.79 -11.80
C LEU A 83 -0.64 -1.41 -11.21
N TRP A 84 -0.33 -1.32 -9.92
CA TRP A 84 0.10 -0.05 -9.31
C TRP A 84 1.39 0.49 -9.96
N PHE A 85 2.38 -0.37 -10.20
CA PHE A 85 3.58 0.01 -10.94
C PHE A 85 3.27 0.52 -12.36
N LEU A 86 2.33 -0.08 -13.08
CA LEU A 86 1.94 0.41 -14.41
C LEU A 86 1.29 1.79 -14.36
N ALA A 87 0.51 2.08 -13.33
CA ALA A 87 -0.05 3.42 -13.10
C ALA A 87 1.08 4.43 -12.82
N ASP A 88 2.01 4.09 -11.92
CA ASP A 88 3.14 4.96 -11.54
C ASP A 88 4.11 5.19 -12.70
N LEU A 89 4.26 4.20 -13.58
CA LEU A 89 5.02 4.32 -14.82
C LEU A 89 4.33 5.26 -15.81
N GLY A 90 2.99 5.25 -15.82
CA GLY A 90 2.17 6.23 -16.54
C GLY A 90 2.44 7.65 -16.05
N ILE A 91 2.40 7.89 -14.74
CA ILE A 91 2.73 9.21 -14.16
C ILE A 91 4.14 9.62 -14.58
N LEU A 92 5.12 8.72 -14.46
CA LEU A 92 6.51 9.01 -14.85
C LEU A 92 6.57 9.45 -16.32
N TYR A 93 5.89 8.73 -17.21
CA TYR A 93 5.81 9.09 -18.62
C TYR A 93 5.14 10.45 -18.83
N ALA A 94 4.00 10.70 -18.19
CA ALA A 94 3.29 11.97 -18.32
C ALA A 94 4.13 13.16 -17.83
N TYR A 95 4.79 12.99 -16.70
CA TYR A 95 5.63 14.02 -16.10
C TYR A 95 6.88 14.32 -16.96
N PHE A 96 7.65 13.29 -17.32
CA PHE A 96 8.92 13.51 -18.04
C PHE A 96 8.75 13.74 -19.54
N VAL A 97 7.80 13.08 -20.18
CA VAL A 97 7.63 13.12 -21.65
C VAL A 97 6.54 14.10 -22.05
N LEU A 98 5.35 14.02 -21.44
CA LEU A 98 4.22 14.88 -21.81
C LEU A 98 4.27 16.26 -21.14
N LYS A 99 5.09 16.43 -20.10
CA LYS A 99 5.20 17.67 -19.29
C LYS A 99 3.85 18.07 -18.67
N VAL A 100 3.08 17.08 -18.24
CA VAL A 100 1.79 17.26 -17.56
C VAL A 100 1.91 16.79 -16.12
N ASP A 101 1.46 17.63 -15.19
CA ASP A 101 1.33 17.27 -13.78
C ASP A 101 -0.03 16.57 -13.57
N GLU A 102 -0.03 15.24 -13.61
CA GLU A 102 -1.26 14.42 -13.59
C GLU A 102 -1.97 14.35 -12.22
N PHE A 103 -1.36 14.85 -11.15
CA PHE A 103 -1.94 14.86 -9.78
C PHE A 103 -3.19 15.76 -9.61
N LYS A 104 -3.86 16.15 -10.68
CA LYS A 104 -5.05 17.01 -10.64
C LYS A 104 -6.25 16.45 -11.40
N GLN A 105 -6.09 15.36 -12.15
CA GLN A 105 -7.17 14.81 -12.99
C GLN A 105 -7.22 13.30 -12.95
N ILE A 106 -8.44 12.75 -12.88
CA ILE A 106 -8.62 11.30 -13.09
C ILE A 106 -8.32 10.98 -14.54
N SER A 107 -7.49 9.96 -14.73
CA SER A 107 -6.99 9.54 -16.02
C SER A 107 -7.24 8.04 -16.25
N LEU A 108 -6.80 7.55 -17.39
CA LEU A 108 -6.76 6.11 -17.66
C LEU A 108 -5.85 5.36 -16.68
N LEU A 109 -4.94 6.05 -15.99
CA LEU A 109 -4.03 5.44 -15.02
C LEU A 109 -4.77 4.99 -13.75
N ASP A 110 -5.83 5.71 -13.35
CA ASP A 110 -6.68 5.33 -12.21
C ASP A 110 -7.29 3.94 -12.35
N VAL A 111 -7.59 3.51 -13.58
CA VAL A 111 -8.08 2.15 -13.82
C VAL A 111 -7.08 1.10 -13.31
N PHE A 112 -5.78 1.35 -13.46
CA PHE A 112 -4.74 0.45 -12.97
C PHE A 112 -4.64 0.47 -11.45
N TRP A 113 -4.69 1.63 -10.79
CA TRP A 113 -4.73 1.69 -9.33
C TRP A 113 -5.96 0.98 -8.76
N LEU A 114 -7.15 1.28 -9.28
CA LEU A 114 -8.42 0.70 -8.86
C LEU A 114 -8.46 -0.83 -9.05
N LEU A 115 -7.94 -1.35 -10.18
CA LEU A 115 -7.81 -2.80 -10.36
C LEU A 115 -6.76 -3.38 -9.40
N GLY A 116 -5.67 -2.67 -9.15
CA GLY A 116 -4.65 -3.08 -8.20
C GLY A 116 -5.23 -3.30 -6.80
N TYR A 117 -6.07 -2.38 -6.32
CA TYR A 117 -6.81 -2.50 -5.06
C TYR A 117 -7.56 -3.84 -4.96
N VAL A 118 -8.31 -4.23 -6.00
CA VAL A 118 -9.06 -5.49 -6.00
C VAL A 118 -8.15 -6.68 -5.70
N PHE A 119 -7.01 -6.77 -6.38
CA PHE A 119 -6.07 -7.87 -6.18
C PHE A 119 -5.37 -7.82 -4.82
N LEU A 120 -5.03 -6.64 -4.31
CA LEU A 120 -4.40 -6.48 -3.00
C LEU A 120 -5.37 -6.85 -1.86
N VAL A 121 -6.65 -6.50 -1.97
CA VAL A 121 -7.70 -6.95 -1.06
C VAL A 121 -7.83 -8.48 -1.10
N LEU A 122 -7.86 -9.08 -2.30
CA LEU A 122 -7.92 -10.54 -2.46
C LEU A 122 -6.71 -11.24 -1.83
N HIS A 123 -5.52 -10.66 -1.92
CA HIS A 123 -4.32 -11.14 -1.23
C HIS A 123 -4.55 -11.19 0.28
N LEU A 124 -4.96 -10.08 0.90
CA LEU A 124 -5.17 -9.97 2.34
C LEU A 124 -6.30 -10.87 2.83
N VAL A 125 -7.43 -10.93 2.11
CA VAL A 125 -8.55 -11.84 2.42
C VAL A 125 -8.09 -13.30 2.36
N SER A 126 -7.23 -13.65 1.40
CA SER A 126 -6.66 -14.99 1.33
C SER A 126 -5.79 -15.32 2.55
N ILE A 127 -5.06 -14.35 3.10
CA ILE A 127 -4.29 -14.53 4.34
C ILE A 127 -5.24 -14.69 5.52
N ILE A 128 -6.27 -13.84 5.63
CA ILE A 128 -7.25 -13.89 6.74
C ILE A 128 -7.93 -15.26 6.82
N LYS A 129 -8.26 -15.87 5.67
CA LYS A 129 -8.83 -17.22 5.61
C LYS A 129 -7.90 -18.31 6.16
N THR A 130 -6.60 -18.04 6.26
CA THR A 130 -5.59 -18.99 6.76
C THR A 130 -5.18 -18.75 8.20
N ILE A 131 -5.29 -17.52 8.71
CA ILE A 131 -4.93 -17.21 10.09
C ILE A 131 -6.09 -17.54 11.05
N ARG A 132 -5.74 -18.00 12.25
CA ARG A 132 -6.70 -18.20 13.33
C ARG A 132 -6.80 -16.93 14.16
N ILE A 133 -7.98 -16.31 14.19
CA ILE A 133 -8.24 -15.16 15.07
C ILE A 133 -8.26 -15.65 16.52
N ARG A 134 -7.33 -15.16 17.35
CA ARG A 134 -7.17 -15.66 18.73
C ARG A 134 -8.14 -15.01 19.69
N ASN A 135 -8.26 -13.68 19.60
CA ASN A 135 -9.12 -12.90 20.47
C ASN A 135 -10.07 -12.06 19.62
N HIS A 136 -11.23 -12.63 19.32
CA HIS A 136 -12.27 -11.99 18.50
C HIS A 136 -12.72 -10.67 19.11
N THR A 137 -12.91 -10.60 20.44
CA THR A 137 -13.36 -9.38 21.11
C THR A 137 -12.36 -8.25 20.94
N ILE A 138 -11.08 -8.47 21.27
CA ILE A 138 -10.04 -7.43 21.11
C ILE A 138 -9.91 -7.01 19.65
N THR A 139 -9.90 -7.98 18.72
CA THR A 139 -9.81 -7.70 17.28
C THR A 139 -10.97 -6.82 16.82
N LEU A 140 -12.22 -7.20 17.17
CA LEU A 140 -13.40 -6.44 16.80
C LEU A 140 -13.43 -5.04 17.41
N THR A 141 -13.01 -4.89 18.68
CA THR A 141 -12.95 -3.57 19.34
C THR A 141 -11.94 -2.64 18.69
N ILE A 142 -10.75 -3.14 18.32
CA ILE A 142 -9.75 -2.31 17.63
C ILE A 142 -10.25 -1.95 16.24
N LEU A 143 -10.79 -2.92 15.49
CA LEU A 143 -11.30 -2.68 14.13
C LEU A 143 -12.47 -1.69 14.13
N SER A 144 -13.42 -1.80 15.06
CA SER A 144 -14.52 -0.84 15.15
C SER A 144 -14.02 0.56 15.49
N GLY A 145 -13.06 0.70 16.40
CA GLY A 145 -12.42 1.97 16.69
C GLY A 145 -11.74 2.59 15.46
N VAL A 146 -11.00 1.80 14.69
CA VAL A 146 -10.32 2.25 13.46
C VAL A 146 -11.34 2.65 12.40
N VAL A 147 -12.36 1.84 12.14
CA VAL A 147 -13.40 2.15 11.14
C VAL A 147 -14.14 3.42 11.53
N ILE A 148 -14.57 3.55 12.78
CA ILE A 148 -15.27 4.76 13.26
C ILE A 148 -14.36 5.98 13.14
N GLY A 149 -13.11 5.89 13.59
CA GLY A 149 -12.15 6.99 13.49
C GLY A 149 -11.88 7.41 12.05
N PHE A 150 -11.71 6.44 11.14
CA PHE A 150 -11.50 6.68 9.72
C PHE A 150 -12.71 7.34 9.05
N VAL A 151 -13.92 6.89 9.37
CA VAL A 151 -15.17 7.49 8.87
C VAL A 151 -15.35 8.91 9.41
N ILE A 152 -15.10 9.15 10.70
CA ILE A 152 -15.18 10.50 11.28
C ILE A 152 -14.18 11.42 10.59
N LEU A 153 -12.92 10.99 10.40
CA LEU A 153 -11.89 11.77 9.73
C LEU A 153 -12.35 12.20 8.33
N ASN A 154 -12.80 11.24 7.52
CA ASN A 154 -13.23 11.52 6.15
C ASN A 154 -14.49 12.39 6.08
N ILE A 155 -15.47 12.19 6.97
CA ILE A 155 -16.67 13.05 7.05
C ILE A 155 -16.29 14.47 7.46
N VAL A 156 -15.44 14.64 8.47
CA VAL A 156 -15.03 15.97 8.96
C VAL A 156 -14.31 16.75 7.86
N ASN A 157 -13.42 16.09 7.11
CA ASN A 157 -12.70 16.75 6.01
C ASN A 157 -13.59 17.05 4.79
N LEU A 158 -14.73 16.37 4.64
CA LEU A 158 -15.71 16.68 3.59
C LEU A 158 -16.61 17.86 3.95
N LEU A 159 -16.73 18.18 5.24
CA LEU A 159 -17.52 19.33 5.69
C LEU A 159 -16.77 20.63 5.34
N PRO A 160 -17.45 21.63 4.77
CA PRO A 160 -16.85 22.93 4.55
C PRO A 160 -16.37 23.53 5.89
N ASP A 161 -15.31 24.34 5.85
CA ASP A 161 -14.82 25.09 7.00
C ASP A 161 -16.01 25.68 7.77
N PHE A 162 -16.11 25.33 9.04
CA PHE A 162 -17.23 25.69 9.93
C PHE A 162 -17.16 27.18 10.34
N ASP A 163 -16.97 28.08 9.39
CA ASP A 163 -17.45 29.45 9.56
C ASP A 163 -18.98 29.39 9.46
N LEU A 164 -19.67 29.95 10.47
CA LEU A 164 -21.14 29.93 10.60
C LEU A 164 -21.82 30.01 9.22
N PRO A 165 -22.47 28.94 8.73
CA PRO A 165 -22.93 28.91 7.37
C PRO A 165 -23.99 29.98 7.22
N THR A 166 -23.71 30.97 6.39
CA THR A 166 -24.79 31.83 5.91
C THR A 166 -25.72 30.95 5.05
N SER A 167 -27.01 31.27 4.99
CA SER A 167 -28.00 30.47 4.24
C SER A 167 -27.63 30.22 2.76
N ASN A 168 -26.67 30.98 2.23
CA ASN A 168 -26.18 30.89 0.86
C ASN A 168 -25.12 29.79 0.67
N ASP A 169 -24.31 29.48 1.68
CA ASP A 169 -23.24 28.46 1.60
C ASP A 169 -23.82 27.04 1.62
N LEU A 170 -24.88 26.83 2.42
CA LEU A 170 -25.62 25.57 2.44
C LEU A 170 -26.36 25.32 1.12
N HIS A 171 -26.89 26.36 0.49
CA HIS A 171 -27.53 26.23 -0.83
C HIS A 171 -26.48 25.89 -1.90
N HIS A 172 -25.33 26.57 -1.90
CA HIS A 172 -24.23 26.29 -2.83
C HIS A 172 -23.66 24.87 -2.68
N PHE A 173 -23.58 24.33 -1.46
CA PHE A 173 -23.17 22.94 -1.21
C PHE A 173 -24.21 21.93 -1.72
N LEU A 174 -25.51 22.18 -1.49
CA LEU A 174 -26.60 21.32 -1.95
C LEU A 174 -26.84 21.39 -3.47
N THR A 175 -26.39 22.46 -4.13
CA THR A 175 -26.47 22.64 -5.59
C THR A 175 -25.15 22.40 -6.32
N LYS A 176 -24.06 22.06 -5.62
CA LYS A 176 -22.77 21.76 -6.26
C LYS A 176 -22.94 20.48 -7.06
N GLU A 177 -22.88 20.59 -8.39
CA GLU A 177 -22.73 19.42 -9.25
C GLU A 177 -21.35 18.83 -8.99
N TYR A 178 -21.31 17.68 -8.31
CA TYR A 178 -20.08 16.93 -8.13
C TYR A 178 -19.72 16.30 -9.47
N GLU A 179 -18.54 16.63 -9.99
CA GLU A 179 -18.01 15.92 -11.16
C GLU A 179 -17.68 14.48 -10.77
N PHE A 180 -17.70 13.57 -11.75
CA PHE A 180 -17.36 12.16 -11.51
C PHE A 180 -16.00 11.99 -10.80
N GLN A 181 -15.07 12.90 -11.09
CA GLN A 181 -13.76 12.92 -10.47
C GLN A 181 -13.80 13.18 -8.96
N ASP A 182 -14.64 14.12 -8.52
CA ASP A 182 -14.78 14.44 -7.10
C ASP A 182 -15.31 13.23 -6.33
N VAL A 183 -16.28 12.51 -6.91
CA VAL A 183 -16.87 11.32 -6.29
C VAL A 183 -15.85 10.20 -6.13
N VAL A 184 -15.03 9.95 -7.16
CA VAL A 184 -14.01 8.90 -7.07
C VAL A 184 -12.95 9.25 -6.01
N ILE A 185 -12.43 10.47 -6.00
CA ILE A 185 -11.38 10.86 -5.05
C ILE A 185 -11.91 10.93 -3.61
N THR A 186 -13.09 11.52 -3.39
CA THR A 186 -13.59 11.78 -2.03
C THR A 186 -14.39 10.64 -1.41
N ILE A 187 -14.83 9.65 -2.20
CA ILE A 187 -15.63 8.52 -1.71
C ILE A 187 -14.98 7.19 -2.05
N LEU A 188 -14.63 6.95 -3.32
CA LEU A 188 -14.17 5.63 -3.75
C LEU A 188 -12.81 5.27 -3.14
N TYR A 189 -11.82 6.16 -3.22
CA TYR A 189 -10.49 5.91 -2.65
C TYR A 189 -10.55 5.66 -1.12
N PRO A 190 -11.23 6.48 -0.30
CA PRO A 190 -11.39 6.18 1.13
C PRO A 190 -12.06 4.82 1.43
N ILE A 191 -13.03 4.38 0.63
CA ILE A 191 -13.63 3.04 0.79
C ILE A 191 -12.62 1.94 0.45
N LEU A 192 -11.84 2.13 -0.61
CA LEU A 192 -10.79 1.21 -1.02
C LEU A 192 -9.66 1.15 0.01
N ASP A 193 -9.25 2.28 0.58
CA ASP A 193 -8.32 2.37 1.70
C ASP A 193 -8.82 1.57 2.90
N LEU A 194 -10.08 1.76 3.29
CA LEU A 194 -10.66 1.01 4.40
C LEU A 194 -10.65 -0.50 4.12
N SER A 195 -10.84 -0.89 2.85
CA SER A 195 -10.77 -2.28 2.40
C SER A 195 -9.37 -2.87 2.45
N LEU A 196 -8.30 -2.05 2.51
CA LEU A 196 -6.93 -2.48 2.80
C LEU A 196 -6.62 -2.41 4.30
N ILE A 197 -7.03 -1.34 4.98
CA ILE A 197 -6.73 -1.06 6.39
C ILE A 197 -7.31 -2.16 7.30
N VAL A 198 -8.61 -2.44 7.16
CA VAL A 198 -9.31 -3.41 8.01
C VAL A 198 -8.65 -4.79 7.96
N PRO A 199 -8.43 -5.41 6.78
CA PRO A 199 -7.80 -6.71 6.74
C PRO A 199 -6.31 -6.68 7.14
N SER A 200 -5.56 -5.61 6.83
CA SER A 200 -4.16 -5.47 7.25
C SER A 200 -4.02 -5.45 8.78
N ILE A 201 -4.84 -4.65 9.47
CA ILE A 201 -4.85 -4.62 10.95
C ILE A 201 -5.29 -5.98 11.51
N THR A 202 -6.28 -6.62 10.89
CA THR A 202 -6.74 -7.96 11.30
C THR A 202 -5.60 -8.96 11.29
N ILE A 203 -4.77 -8.95 10.25
CA ILE A 203 -3.59 -9.82 10.11
C ILE A 203 -2.55 -9.48 11.18
N LEU A 204 -2.22 -8.20 11.36
CA LEU A 204 -1.21 -7.76 12.33
C LEU A 204 -1.56 -8.12 13.78
N LEU A 205 -2.85 -8.03 14.15
CA LEU A 205 -3.32 -8.38 15.49
C LEU A 205 -3.32 -9.90 15.77
N ASN A 206 -3.39 -10.72 14.71
CA ASN A 206 -3.62 -12.17 14.83
C ASN A 206 -2.47 -13.03 14.30
N ILE A 207 -1.36 -12.41 13.90
CA ILE A 207 -0.15 -13.13 13.51
C ILE A 207 0.42 -13.91 14.71
N TYR A 208 0.76 -15.17 14.48
CA TYR A 208 1.40 -16.05 15.47
C TYR A 208 2.88 -16.26 15.13
N LYS A 209 3.64 -16.84 16.06
CA LYS A 209 5.10 -17.08 15.97
C LYS A 209 5.47 -18.18 14.96
N ASP A 210 5.11 -17.99 13.69
CA ASP A 210 5.64 -18.77 12.58
C ASP A 210 6.38 -17.85 11.63
N TYR A 211 7.70 -17.74 11.80
CA TYR A 211 8.54 -16.79 11.07
C TYR A 211 8.50 -16.99 9.54
N GLN A 212 8.18 -18.18 9.03
CA GLN A 212 8.20 -18.43 7.58
C GLN A 212 7.03 -17.71 6.88
N HIS A 213 5.84 -17.74 7.49
CA HIS A 213 4.62 -17.16 6.93
C HIS A 213 4.26 -15.80 7.55
N ALA A 214 4.50 -15.62 8.85
CA ALA A 214 4.10 -14.41 9.56
C ALA A 214 4.88 -13.18 9.08
N ILE A 215 6.19 -13.30 8.84
CA ILE A 215 7.00 -12.14 8.43
C ILE A 215 6.54 -11.54 7.10
N PRO A 216 6.37 -12.30 6.01
CA PRO A 216 5.94 -11.69 4.74
C PRO A 216 4.51 -11.16 4.83
N TRP A 217 3.61 -11.80 5.58
CA TRP A 217 2.25 -11.29 5.79
C TRP A 217 2.23 -10.01 6.63
N MET A 218 3.07 -9.94 7.67
CA MET A 218 3.23 -8.75 8.49
C MET A 218 3.76 -7.59 7.65
N LEU A 219 4.85 -7.81 6.92
CA LEU A 219 5.45 -6.77 6.08
C LEU A 219 4.49 -6.30 4.99
N ALA A 220 3.82 -7.22 4.27
CA ALA A 220 2.81 -6.85 3.26
C ALA A 220 1.64 -6.07 3.87
N SER A 221 1.18 -6.42 5.07
CA SER A 221 0.10 -5.69 5.75
C SER A 221 0.55 -4.29 6.20
N ILE A 222 1.79 -4.15 6.70
CA ILE A 222 2.35 -2.83 7.04
C ILE A 222 2.48 -1.97 5.79
N SER A 223 2.99 -2.56 4.71
CA SER A 223 3.11 -1.93 3.39
C SER A 223 1.80 -1.27 2.96
N LEU A 224 0.72 -2.06 2.89
CA LEU A 224 -0.58 -1.60 2.43
C LEU A 224 -1.26 -0.62 3.40
N LEU A 225 -0.91 -0.66 4.69
CA LEU A 225 -1.32 0.38 5.64
C LEU A 225 -0.61 1.71 5.39
N VAL A 226 0.70 1.67 5.11
CA VAL A 226 1.48 2.88 4.77
C VAL A 226 0.90 3.52 3.51
N ASN A 227 0.57 2.70 2.50
CA ASN A 227 -0.06 3.17 1.27
C ASN A 227 -1.43 3.82 1.52
N ALA A 228 -2.33 3.15 2.23
CA ALA A 228 -3.66 3.69 2.53
C ALA A 228 -3.63 4.97 3.40
N ILE A 229 -2.61 5.13 4.25
CA ILE A 229 -2.39 6.40 4.98
C ILE A 229 -2.00 7.52 4.02
N ALA A 230 -1.19 7.22 3.00
CA ALA A 230 -0.75 8.18 2.00
C ALA A 230 -1.90 8.62 1.09
N ASP A 231 -2.70 7.67 0.59
CA ASP A 231 -3.88 7.93 -0.25
C ASP A 231 -4.89 8.81 0.49
N ASN A 232 -5.20 8.50 1.74
CA ASN A 232 -6.10 9.31 2.56
C ASN A 232 -5.52 10.70 2.84
N GLY A 233 -4.21 10.81 3.10
CA GLY A 233 -3.54 12.09 3.28
C GLY A 233 -3.57 12.97 2.03
N TYR A 234 -3.33 12.38 0.87
CA TYR A 234 -3.43 13.02 -0.43
C TYR A 234 -4.87 13.47 -0.71
N THR A 235 -5.85 12.62 -0.42
CA THR A 235 -7.29 12.93 -0.59
C THR A 235 -7.70 14.14 0.24
N ILE A 236 -7.24 14.25 1.48
CA ILE A 236 -7.51 15.42 2.34
C ILE A 236 -6.93 16.69 1.70
N GLN A 237 -5.68 16.67 1.25
CA GLN A 237 -5.08 17.82 0.58
C GLN A 237 -5.78 18.17 -0.74
N PHE A 238 -6.28 17.16 -1.45
CA PHE A 238 -7.07 17.35 -2.66
C PHE A 238 -8.37 18.09 -2.36
N ILE A 239 -9.10 17.67 -1.32
CA ILE A 239 -10.34 18.34 -0.88
C ILE A 239 -10.06 19.79 -0.48
N ASP A 240 -8.94 20.06 0.20
CA ASP A 240 -8.52 21.40 0.61
C ASP A 240 -8.07 22.29 -0.57
N GLY A 241 -8.06 21.79 -1.81
CA GLY A 241 -7.53 22.49 -2.99
C GLY A 241 -6.02 22.70 -2.96
N LYS A 242 -5.32 21.98 -2.07
CA LYS A 242 -3.87 22.05 -1.84
C LYS A 242 -3.17 20.75 -2.23
N ALA A 243 -3.75 20.00 -3.16
CA ALA A 243 -3.22 18.73 -3.64
C ALA A 243 -1.73 18.87 -3.98
N SER A 244 -0.89 18.14 -3.26
CA SER A 244 0.54 18.09 -3.45
C SER A 244 0.97 16.63 -3.41
N ALA A 245 1.87 16.25 -4.30
CA ALA A 245 2.46 14.91 -4.28
C ALA A 245 3.31 14.70 -3.01
N MET A 246 3.94 15.77 -2.51
CA MET A 246 4.66 15.77 -1.24
C MET A 246 3.76 16.13 -0.06
N PRO A 247 3.85 15.42 1.08
CA PRO A 247 4.87 14.40 1.42
C PRO A 247 4.51 12.95 1.04
N TRP A 248 3.37 12.72 0.39
CA TRP A 248 2.78 11.39 0.19
C TRP A 248 3.61 10.47 -0.70
N ASP A 249 4.32 11.01 -1.69
CA ASP A 249 5.29 10.26 -2.51
C ASP A 249 6.30 9.48 -1.66
N LEU A 250 6.72 10.01 -0.51
CA LEU A 250 7.65 9.33 0.41
C LEU A 250 7.02 8.08 1.03
N PHE A 251 5.73 8.14 1.34
CA PHE A 251 4.99 7.00 1.88
C PHE A 251 4.75 5.93 0.81
N TYR A 252 4.43 6.32 -0.43
CA TYR A 252 4.32 5.37 -1.54
C TYR A 252 5.65 4.66 -1.84
N ILE A 253 6.78 5.39 -1.79
CA ILE A 253 8.12 4.79 -1.89
C ILE A 253 8.34 3.79 -0.74
N ALA A 254 8.04 4.19 0.50
CA ALA A 254 8.20 3.35 1.67
C ALA A 254 7.37 2.06 1.59
N ASP A 255 6.12 2.15 1.12
CA ASP A 255 5.27 0.99 0.82
C ASP A 255 6.00 0.00 -0.09
N PHE A 256 6.42 0.40 -1.30
CA PHE A 256 7.08 -0.54 -2.21
C PHE A 256 8.40 -1.13 -1.68
N ILE A 257 9.15 -0.38 -0.85
CA ILE A 257 10.35 -0.91 -0.18
C ILE A 257 9.98 -1.98 0.86
N ILE A 258 8.95 -1.75 1.67
CA ILE A 258 8.45 -2.72 2.65
C ILE A 258 7.91 -3.96 1.94
N MET A 259 7.13 -3.78 0.86
CA MET A 259 6.61 -4.87 0.03
C MET A 259 7.75 -5.71 -0.58
N SER A 260 8.79 -5.05 -1.09
CA SER A 260 10.00 -5.73 -1.57
C SER A 260 10.63 -6.60 -0.49
N GLY A 261 10.68 -6.09 0.75
CA GLY A 261 11.13 -6.85 1.91
C GLY A 261 10.27 -8.10 2.19
N ALA A 262 8.94 -7.97 2.10
CA ALA A 262 8.01 -9.08 2.25
C ALA A 262 8.26 -10.17 1.20
N LEU A 263 8.38 -9.78 -0.08
CA LEU A 263 8.56 -10.70 -1.20
C LEU A 263 9.96 -11.33 -1.21
N PHE A 264 10.99 -10.59 -0.77
CA PHE A 264 12.33 -11.14 -0.57
C PHE A 264 12.31 -12.26 0.48
N TRP A 265 11.69 -12.02 1.64
CA TRP A 265 11.60 -13.03 2.69
C TRP A 265 10.89 -14.29 2.20
N TYR A 266 9.74 -14.10 1.52
CA TYR A 266 8.97 -15.21 0.96
C TYR A 266 9.80 -16.05 -0.03
N ASN A 267 10.48 -15.39 -0.98
CA ASN A 267 11.34 -16.04 -1.95
C ASN A 267 12.49 -16.83 -1.30
N LYS A 268 13.04 -16.32 -0.20
CA LYS A 268 14.19 -16.91 0.46
C LYS A 268 13.82 -18.13 1.29
N TYR A 269 12.78 -18.03 2.12
CA TYR A 269 12.52 -19.01 3.17
C TYR A 269 11.30 -19.89 2.92
N HIS A 270 10.31 -19.43 2.18
CA HIS A 270 9.12 -20.23 1.92
C HIS A 270 9.31 -21.12 0.67
N ILE A 271 9.83 -20.53 -0.41
CA ILE A 271 10.00 -21.23 -1.68
C ILE A 271 11.18 -22.20 -1.65
N SER A 272 12.33 -21.77 -1.10
CA SER A 272 13.54 -22.60 -1.09
C SER A 272 13.32 -23.88 -0.29
N ASP A 273 12.68 -23.80 0.87
CA ASP A 273 12.41 -24.94 1.73
C ASP A 273 11.40 -25.91 1.08
N HIS A 274 10.36 -25.38 0.42
CA HIS A 274 9.39 -26.21 -0.32
C HIS A 274 10.02 -26.95 -1.52
N ILE A 275 10.91 -26.29 -2.27
CA ILE A 275 11.62 -26.93 -3.40
C ILE A 275 12.56 -28.03 -2.89
N LEU A 276 13.32 -27.77 -1.83
CA LEU A 276 14.19 -28.77 -1.21
C LEU A 276 13.39 -30.00 -0.76
N ALA A 277 12.29 -29.79 -0.03
CA ALA A 277 11.43 -30.88 0.43
C ALA A 277 10.77 -31.67 -0.71
N ARG A 278 10.49 -31.03 -1.86
CA ARG A 278 9.96 -31.72 -3.05
C ARG A 278 11.03 -32.58 -3.74
N ASN A 279 12.27 -32.12 -3.77
CA ASN A 279 13.37 -32.84 -4.40
C ASN A 279 13.83 -34.04 -3.56
N GLU A 280 13.74 -33.99 -2.23
CA GLU A 280 14.02 -35.13 -1.34
C GLU A 280 13.00 -36.27 -1.45
N LYS A 281 11.81 -36.01 -2.02
CA LYS A 281 10.74 -37.00 -2.20
C LYS A 281 10.73 -37.67 -3.58
N LYS A 282 11.70 -37.36 -4.45
CA LYS A 282 11.88 -37.98 -5.76
C LYS A 282 13.10 -38.89 -5.75
#